data_AF-A0A531MV95-F1
#
_entry.id   AF-A0A531MV95-F1
#
_cell.length_a   1.000
_cell.length_b   1.000
_cell.length_c   1.000
_cell.angle_alpha   90.00
_cell.angle_beta   90.00
_cell.angle_gamma   90.00
#
_symmetry.space_group_name_H-M   'P 1'
#
loop_
_entity.id
_entity.type
_entity.pdbx_description
1 polymer ?
#
loop_
_entity_poly.entity_id
_entity_poly.type
_entity_poly.pdbx_seq_one_letter_code
_entity_poly.pdbx_strand_id
1 'polypeptide(L)'
;MGIEMPRLSSRSYLLGLITAAVVPVWLFAAYLLTQYALNERSRFDTEALQVARQMSLVVEGEINNLATVVKGLSKSAALAAGDLMTLQTEAVRLTQGTRSFIVLRDLERQQLINTQVPYGTHLPPVEPISAADLAKLKSNLPIVSSVHAVSGEFRIDVAIAVHGPEGENWLFLISVPTAHIRDIMMPAVPEGWTIGVGDRQGTYVTRSTLHDEMTGKPG
;
A
#
# COMPACT_ATOMS: atom_id res chain seq x y z
N MET A 1 -59.98 -24.02 -55.99
CA MET A 1 -58.67 -24.15 -55.31
C MET A 1 -58.93 -23.91 -53.83
N GLY A 2 -59.28 -24.98 -53.11
CA GLY A 2 -59.72 -24.90 -51.71
C GLY A 2 -58.52 -24.78 -50.78
N ILE A 3 -58.41 -23.66 -50.08
CA ILE A 3 -57.42 -23.51 -49.00
C ILE A 3 -58.02 -24.25 -47.79
N GLU A 4 -57.62 -25.50 -47.60
CA GLU A 4 -57.83 -26.20 -46.33
C GLU A 4 -56.99 -25.50 -45.25
N MET A 5 -57.63 -24.60 -44.50
CA MET A 5 -57.03 -24.10 -43.27
C MET A 5 -57.08 -25.23 -42.23
N PRO A 6 -55.94 -25.65 -41.66
CA PRO A 6 -55.94 -26.68 -40.62
C PRO A 6 -56.82 -26.20 -39.48
N ARG A 7 -57.81 -27.01 -39.08
CA ARG A 7 -58.64 -26.77 -37.89
C ARG A 7 -57.77 -26.97 -36.65
N LEU A 8 -56.96 -25.96 -36.37
CA LEU A 8 -56.24 -25.82 -35.12
C LEU A 8 -57.30 -25.80 -34.00
N SER A 9 -57.25 -26.81 -33.13
CA SER A 9 -58.10 -26.93 -31.95
C SER A 9 -58.14 -25.60 -31.21
N SER A 10 -59.29 -25.16 -30.70
CA SER A 10 -59.44 -23.84 -30.04
C SER A 10 -58.37 -23.58 -28.97
N ARG A 11 -57.84 -24.66 -28.37
CA ARG A 11 -56.71 -24.66 -27.44
C ARG A 11 -55.39 -24.19 -28.05
N SER A 12 -55.05 -24.55 -29.29
CA SER A 12 -53.80 -24.12 -29.95
C SER A 12 -53.83 -22.65 -30.38
N TYR A 13 -55.01 -22.11 -30.72
CA TYR A 13 -55.15 -20.68 -31.03
C TYR A 13 -54.99 -19.83 -29.76
N LEU A 14 -55.60 -20.26 -28.64
CA LEU A 14 -55.40 -19.64 -27.34
C LEU A 14 -53.95 -19.76 -26.85
N LEU A 15 -53.31 -20.93 -27.01
CA LEU A 15 -51.89 -21.10 -26.69
C LEU A 15 -51.00 -20.19 -27.52
N GLY A 16 -51.28 -20.04 -28.82
CA GLY A 16 -50.55 -19.13 -29.71
C GLY A 16 -50.66 -17.67 -29.26
N LEU A 17 -51.86 -17.24 -28.87
CA LEU A 17 -52.11 -15.88 -28.36
C LEU A 17 -51.40 -15.63 -27.02
N ILE A 18 -51.49 -16.59 -26.09
CA ILE A 18 -50.79 -16.51 -24.79
C ILE A 18 -49.28 -16.45 -25.00
N THR A 19 -48.74 -17.29 -25.89
CA THR A 19 -47.30 -17.31 -26.20
C THR A 19 -46.87 -15.99 -26.82
N ALA A 20 -47.63 -15.45 -27.78
CA ALA A 20 -47.34 -14.17 -28.41
C ALA A 20 -47.39 -12.99 -27.43
N ALA A 21 -48.22 -13.06 -26.37
CA ALA A 21 -48.30 -12.03 -25.34
C ALA A 21 -47.22 -12.18 -24.25
N VAL A 22 -46.92 -13.41 -23.83
CA VAL A 22 -46.05 -13.68 -22.66
C VAL A 22 -44.58 -13.71 -23.04
N VAL A 23 -44.22 -14.31 -24.18
CA VAL A 23 -42.80 -14.47 -24.59
C VAL A 23 -42.06 -13.12 -24.70
N PRO A 24 -42.62 -12.05 -25.30
CA PRO A 24 -41.94 -10.77 -25.38
C PRO A 24 -41.64 -10.15 -24.00
N VAL A 25 -42.55 -10.32 -23.03
CA VAL A 25 -42.37 -9.82 -21.66
C VAL A 25 -41.23 -10.56 -20.96
N TRP A 26 -41.14 -11.88 -21.13
CA TRP A 26 -40.06 -12.68 -20.55
C TRP A 26 -38.71 -12.37 -21.20
N LEU A 27 -38.67 -12.19 -22.52
CA LEU A 27 -37.44 -11.79 -23.22
C LEU A 27 -36.96 -10.41 -22.78
N PHE A 28 -37.89 -9.47 -22.58
CA PHE A 28 -37.56 -8.13 -22.07
C PHE A 28 -37.07 -8.17 -20.62
N ALA A 29 -37.70 -8.96 -19.76
CA ALA A 29 -37.23 -9.17 -18.38
C ALA A 29 -35.84 -9.79 -18.34
N ALA A 30 -35.58 -10.82 -19.15
CA ALA A 30 -34.27 -11.45 -19.27
C ALA A 30 -33.20 -10.47 -19.79
N TYR A 31 -33.55 -9.64 -20.79
CA TYR A 31 -32.68 -8.58 -21.29
C TYR A 31 -32.36 -7.51 -20.24
N LEU A 32 -33.35 -7.07 -19.46
CA LEU A 32 -33.12 -6.13 -18.36
C LEU A 32 -32.26 -6.74 -17.25
N LEU A 33 -32.46 -8.00 -16.91
CA LEU A 33 -31.66 -8.73 -15.92
C LEU A 33 -30.20 -8.87 -16.35
N THR A 34 -29.93 -9.15 -17.62
CA THR A 34 -28.55 -9.21 -18.13
C THR A 34 -27.89 -7.85 -18.17
N GLN A 35 -28.61 -6.80 -18.60
CA GLN A 35 -28.10 -5.43 -18.58
C GLN A 35 -27.85 -4.93 -17.15
N TYR A 36 -28.73 -5.28 -16.21
CA TYR A 36 -28.55 -4.99 -14.79
C TYR A 36 -27.29 -5.66 -14.25
N ALA A 37 -27.11 -6.96 -14.51
CA ALA A 37 -25.92 -7.71 -14.09
C ALA A 37 -24.61 -7.17 -14.68
N LEU A 38 -24.64 -6.67 -15.93
CA LEU A 38 -23.48 -6.05 -16.57
C LEU A 38 -23.17 -4.65 -16.01
N ASN A 39 -24.19 -3.84 -15.74
CA ASN A 39 -24.00 -2.47 -15.22
C ASN A 39 -23.60 -2.44 -13.74
N GLU A 40 -24.07 -3.40 -12.93
CA GLU A 40 -23.70 -3.48 -11.51
C GLU A 40 -22.19 -3.70 -11.35
N ARG A 41 -21.60 -4.55 -12.20
CA ARG A 41 -20.17 -4.88 -12.15
C ARG A 41 -19.28 -3.67 -12.47
N SER A 42 -19.65 -2.86 -13.46
CA SER A 42 -18.89 -1.66 -13.81
C SER A 42 -18.90 -0.61 -12.70
N ARG A 43 -19.98 -0.53 -11.92
CA ARG A 43 -20.07 0.36 -10.75
C ARG A 43 -19.14 -0.10 -9.63
N PHE A 44 -19.15 -1.39 -9.30
CA PHE A 44 -18.24 -1.95 -8.30
C PHE A 44 -16.77 -1.81 -8.69
N ASP A 45 -16.41 -2.03 -9.96
CA ASP A 45 -15.03 -1.85 -10.43
C ASP A 45 -14.59 -0.38 -10.31
N THR A 46 -15.46 0.56 -10.64
CA THR A 46 -15.16 2.00 -10.53
C THR A 46 -15.01 2.43 -9.08
N GLU A 47 -15.90 1.94 -8.20
CA GLU A 47 -15.83 2.19 -6.76
C GLU A 47 -14.57 1.59 -6.14
N ALA A 48 -14.22 0.34 -6.49
CA ALA A 48 -12.99 -0.32 -6.05
C ALA A 48 -11.74 0.46 -6.48
N LEU A 49 -11.71 0.95 -7.73
CA LEU A 49 -10.63 1.80 -8.23
C LEU A 49 -10.55 3.14 -7.48
N GLN A 50 -11.68 3.74 -7.16
CA GLN A 50 -11.73 4.99 -6.40
C GLN A 50 -11.22 4.79 -4.97
N VAL A 51 -11.67 3.74 -4.30
CA VAL A 51 -11.19 3.34 -2.96
C VAL A 51 -9.68 3.08 -3.02
N ALA A 52 -9.21 2.29 -3.99
CA ALA A 52 -7.79 2.00 -4.15
C ALA A 52 -6.97 3.29 -4.32
N ARG A 53 -7.41 4.24 -5.16
CA ARG A 53 -6.74 5.54 -5.32
C ARG A 53 -6.71 6.35 -4.04
N GLN A 54 -7.82 6.42 -3.31
CA GLN A 54 -7.88 7.10 -2.03
C GLN A 54 -6.93 6.48 -1.02
N MET A 55 -6.86 5.15 -0.94
CA MET A 55 -5.92 4.46 -0.06
C MET A 55 -4.47 4.70 -0.45
N SER A 56 -4.15 4.68 -1.75
CA SER A 56 -2.82 5.02 -2.22
C SER A 56 -2.39 6.41 -1.78
N LEU A 57 -3.28 7.40 -1.83
CA LEU A 57 -2.98 8.76 -1.36
C LEU A 57 -2.71 8.83 0.15
N VAL A 58 -3.46 8.06 0.95
CA VAL A 58 -3.23 7.97 2.41
C VAL A 58 -1.85 7.37 2.71
N VAL A 59 -1.51 6.25 2.04
CA VAL A 59 -0.21 5.57 2.23
C VAL A 59 0.95 6.43 1.72
N GLU A 60 0.80 7.07 0.56
CA GLU A 60 1.82 7.96 0.00
C GLU A 60 2.01 9.22 0.86
N GLY A 61 0.92 9.78 1.41
CA GLY A 61 0.98 10.86 2.38
C GLY A 61 1.81 10.48 3.60
N GLU A 62 1.63 9.27 4.13
CA GLU A 62 2.41 8.82 5.29
C GLU A 62 3.86 8.52 4.95
N ILE A 63 4.17 7.91 3.80
CA ILE A 63 5.56 7.71 3.35
C ILE A 63 6.27 9.07 3.27
N ASN A 64 5.61 10.09 2.73
CA ASN A 64 6.16 11.44 2.66
C ASN A 64 6.32 12.10 4.03
N ASN A 65 5.40 11.84 4.96
CA ASN A 65 5.50 12.29 6.34
C ASN A 65 6.73 11.69 7.04
N LEU A 66 6.90 10.36 6.98
CA LEU A 66 8.06 9.65 7.51
C LEU A 66 9.37 10.13 6.89
N ALA A 67 9.41 10.31 5.56
CA ALA A 67 10.56 10.89 4.86
C ALA A 67 10.87 12.32 5.34
N THR A 68 9.84 13.11 5.65
CA THR A 68 10.00 14.48 6.15
C THR A 68 10.63 14.52 7.55
N VAL A 69 10.30 13.56 8.41
CA VAL A 69 10.92 13.43 9.75
C VAL A 69 12.44 13.29 9.64
N VAL A 70 12.92 12.33 8.84
CA VAL A 70 14.36 12.11 8.66
C VAL A 70 15.02 13.23 7.84
N LYS A 71 14.28 13.88 6.93
CA LYS A 71 14.75 15.08 6.21
C LYS A 71 14.94 16.29 7.12
N GLY A 72 14.18 16.36 8.21
CA GLY A 72 14.39 17.36 9.25
C GLY A 72 15.73 17.16 9.96
N LEU A 73 15.99 15.93 10.40
CA LEU A 73 17.28 15.56 11.02
C LEU A 73 18.46 15.76 10.07
N SER A 74 18.27 15.51 8.77
CA SER A 74 19.31 15.72 7.77
C SER A 74 19.70 17.18 7.55
N LYS A 75 18.95 18.12 8.13
CA LYS A 75 19.23 19.56 8.07
C LYS A 75 19.72 20.11 9.43
N SER A 76 19.94 19.23 10.41
CA SER A 76 20.46 19.63 11.72
C SER A 76 21.89 20.17 11.62
N ALA A 77 22.23 21.09 12.53
CA ALA A 77 23.60 21.57 12.68
C ALA A 77 24.56 20.43 13.10
N ALA A 78 24.05 19.43 13.83
CA ALA A 78 24.83 18.27 14.26
C ALA A 78 25.34 17.46 13.05
N LEU A 79 24.49 17.22 12.04
CA LEU A 79 24.93 16.54 10.81
C LEU A 79 25.98 17.37 10.06
N ALA A 80 25.75 18.68 9.91
CA ALA A 80 26.68 19.58 9.22
C ALA A 80 28.06 19.67 9.91
N ALA A 81 28.10 19.53 11.24
CA ALA A 81 29.32 19.52 12.03
C ALA A 81 29.97 18.13 12.15
N GLY A 82 29.34 17.07 11.63
CA GLY A 82 29.80 15.69 11.81
C GLY A 82 29.63 15.14 13.24
N ASP A 83 28.85 15.81 14.10
CA ASP A 83 28.59 15.39 15.48
C ASP A 83 27.48 14.33 15.50
N LEU A 84 27.88 13.08 15.24
CA LEU A 84 26.97 11.93 15.22
C LEU A 84 26.36 11.62 16.60
N MET A 85 27.03 11.99 17.69
CA MET A 85 26.54 11.76 19.06
C MET A 85 25.35 12.68 19.36
N THR A 86 25.50 13.97 19.07
CA THR A 86 24.39 14.93 19.19
C THR A 86 23.26 14.54 18.25
N LEU A 87 23.57 14.21 16.98
CA LEU A 87 22.57 13.78 16.00
C LEU A 87 21.77 12.56 16.46
N GLN A 88 22.44 11.53 17.01
CA GLN A 88 21.74 10.36 17.56
C GLN A 88 20.83 10.76 18.72
N THR A 89 21.27 11.66 19.59
CA THR A 89 20.46 12.15 20.71
C THR A 89 19.19 12.88 20.20
N GLU A 90 19.30 13.66 19.12
CA GLU A 90 18.13 14.30 18.49
C GLU A 90 17.19 13.27 17.86
N ALA A 91 17.75 12.29 17.17
CA ALA A 91 16.98 11.21 16.54
C ALA A 91 16.22 10.37 17.58
N VAL A 92 16.84 10.04 18.71
CA VAL A 92 16.18 9.35 19.82
C VAL A 92 14.99 10.17 20.34
N ARG A 93 15.11 11.49 20.48
CA ARG A 93 13.98 12.35 20.92
C ARG A 93 12.80 12.30 19.95
N LEU A 94 13.04 12.16 18.65
CA LEU A 94 11.97 12.07 17.65
C LEU A 94 11.23 10.73 17.66
N THR A 95 11.90 9.66 18.09
CA THR A 95 11.30 8.32 18.20
C THR A 95 10.89 7.96 19.62
N GLN A 96 11.04 8.88 20.58
CA GLN A 96 10.59 8.65 21.95
C GLN A 96 9.07 8.45 22.01
N GLY A 97 8.66 7.36 22.65
CA GLY A 97 7.24 7.00 22.80
C GLY A 97 6.62 6.36 21.56
N THR A 98 7.36 6.20 20.45
CA THR A 98 6.93 5.45 19.27
C THR A 98 7.59 4.07 19.26
N ARG A 99 7.08 3.18 18.39
CA ARG A 99 7.77 1.91 18.05
C ARG A 99 8.70 2.07 16.85
N SER A 100 8.96 3.30 16.41
CA SER A 100 9.85 3.59 15.28
C SER A 100 11.29 3.72 15.75
N PHE A 101 12.22 3.51 14.82
CA PHE A 101 13.62 3.80 15.08
C PHE A 101 14.25 4.36 13.81
N ILE A 102 15.28 5.17 14.00
CA ILE A 102 16.01 5.86 12.96
C ILE A 102 17.42 5.27 12.86
N VAL A 103 17.89 5.11 11.63
CA VAL A 103 19.25 4.65 11.29
C VAL A 103 19.86 5.60 10.26
N LEU A 104 21.12 5.96 10.47
CA LEU A 104 21.96 6.61 9.46
C LEU A 104 23.03 5.62 9.04
N ARG A 105 23.21 5.42 7.74
CA ARG A 105 24.21 4.50 7.17
C ARG A 105 24.85 5.07 5.93
N ASP A 106 26.00 4.53 5.56
CA ASP A 106 26.56 4.75 4.23
C ASP A 106 25.82 3.93 3.15
N LEU A 107 26.19 4.14 1.88
CA LEU A 107 25.67 3.36 0.76
C LEU A 107 26.26 1.95 0.66
N GLU A 108 27.34 1.68 1.40
CA GLU A 108 28.04 0.40 1.39
C GLU A 108 27.47 -0.52 2.48
N ARG A 109 28.14 -0.63 3.62
CA ARG A 109 27.80 -1.62 4.66
C ARG A 109 27.86 -1.08 6.08
N GLN A 110 28.13 0.20 6.28
CA GLN A 110 28.36 0.73 7.61
C GLN A 110 27.16 1.53 8.12
N GLN A 111 26.65 1.14 9.29
CA GLN A 111 25.76 2.00 10.07
C GLN A 111 26.60 3.02 10.85
N LEU A 112 26.18 4.27 10.83
CA LEU A 112 26.79 5.39 11.53
C LEU A 112 26.03 5.71 12.82
N ILE A 113 24.70 5.63 12.77
CA ILE A 113 23.80 5.85 13.91
C ILE A 113 22.71 4.80 13.88
N ASN A 114 22.36 4.27 15.05
CA ASN A 114 21.16 3.47 15.23
C ASN A 114 20.53 3.80 16.58
N THR A 115 19.31 4.36 16.56
CA THR A 115 18.58 4.78 17.77
C THR A 115 18.08 3.64 18.65
N GLN A 116 18.16 2.38 18.19
CA GLN A 116 17.79 1.20 18.99
C GLN A 116 18.83 0.85 20.07
N VAL A 117 20.06 1.36 19.93
CA VAL A 117 21.17 1.07 20.85
C VAL A 117 21.86 2.36 21.29
N PRO A 118 22.55 2.38 22.44
CA PRO A 118 23.32 3.55 22.86
C PRO A 118 24.40 3.94 21.84
N TYR A 119 24.69 5.23 21.73
CA TYR A 119 25.78 5.74 20.88
C TYR A 119 27.13 5.08 21.26
N GLY A 120 27.95 4.77 20.26
CA GLY A 120 29.25 4.11 20.44
C GLY A 120 29.16 2.58 20.56
N THR A 121 27.97 1.99 20.57
CA THR A 121 27.80 0.54 20.44
C THR A 121 28.31 0.08 19.07
N HIS A 122 29.01 -1.06 19.01
CA HIS A 122 29.42 -1.65 17.74
C HIS A 122 28.19 -2.05 16.92
N LEU A 123 28.01 -1.42 15.76
CA LEU A 123 26.85 -1.65 14.88
C LEU A 123 27.18 -2.74 13.86
N PRO A 124 26.28 -3.73 13.66
CA PRO A 124 26.50 -4.75 12.66
C PRO A 124 26.43 -4.16 11.25
N PRO A 125 27.19 -4.71 10.30
CA PRO A 125 27.13 -4.27 8.92
C PRO A 125 25.75 -4.55 8.31
N VAL A 126 25.37 -3.73 7.34
CA VAL A 126 24.09 -3.82 6.61
C VAL A 126 24.32 -4.21 5.16
N GLU A 127 23.29 -4.71 4.50
CA GLU A 127 23.37 -5.03 3.08
C GLU A 127 23.53 -3.76 2.23
N PRO A 128 24.36 -3.79 1.17
CA PRO A 128 24.48 -2.68 0.23
C PRO A 128 23.16 -2.30 -0.41
N ILE A 129 23.00 -1.01 -0.72
CA ILE A 129 21.81 -0.53 -1.41
C ILE A 129 21.70 -1.14 -2.81
N SER A 130 20.47 -1.51 -3.22
CA SER A 130 20.22 -2.04 -4.55
C SER A 130 20.43 -0.96 -5.62
N ALA A 131 20.87 -1.35 -6.83
CA ALA A 131 21.04 -0.41 -7.95
C ALA A 131 19.73 0.31 -8.32
N ALA A 132 18.59 -0.37 -8.16
CA ALA A 132 17.27 0.20 -8.40
C ALA A 132 16.91 1.29 -7.38
N ASP A 133 17.26 1.09 -6.11
CA ASP A 133 17.00 2.09 -5.07
C ASP A 133 17.99 3.26 -5.15
N LEU A 134 19.24 2.99 -5.55
CA LEU A 134 20.22 4.04 -5.85
C LEU A 134 19.71 4.98 -6.97
N ALA A 135 19.05 4.44 -8.00
CA ALA A 135 18.45 5.26 -9.05
C ALA A 135 17.34 6.18 -8.52
N LYS A 136 16.52 5.73 -7.55
CA LYS A 136 15.47 6.56 -6.92
C LYS A 136 16.05 7.72 -6.13
N LEU A 137 17.20 7.52 -5.48
CA LEU A 137 17.90 8.59 -4.75
C LEU A 137 18.31 9.73 -5.68
N LYS A 138 18.77 9.43 -6.90
CA LYS A 138 19.10 10.45 -7.91
C LYS A 138 17.89 11.31 -8.31
N SER A 139 16.68 10.78 -8.15
CA SER A 139 15.43 11.47 -8.47
C SER A 139 14.79 12.17 -7.27
N ASN A 140 15.47 12.27 -6.12
CA ASN A 140 14.94 12.86 -4.88
C ASN A 140 13.64 12.19 -4.37
N LEU A 141 13.41 10.93 -4.74
CA LEU A 141 12.27 10.16 -4.26
C LEU A 141 12.66 9.35 -3.02
N PRO A 142 11.79 9.26 -1.99
CA PRO A 142 12.00 8.34 -0.88
C PRO A 142 12.13 6.89 -1.38
N ILE A 143 13.05 6.14 -0.79
CA ILE A 143 13.09 4.69 -0.93
C ILE A 143 12.18 4.10 0.13
N VAL A 144 11.37 3.12 -0.25
CA VAL A 144 10.61 2.28 0.69
C VAL A 144 11.12 0.86 0.55
N SER A 145 11.52 0.25 1.67
CA SER A 145 11.95 -1.14 1.69
C SER A 145 10.77 -2.09 1.40
N SER A 146 11.11 -3.33 1.09
CA SER A 146 10.14 -4.43 1.18
C SER A 146 9.91 -4.78 2.65
N VAL A 147 8.83 -5.53 2.91
CA VAL A 147 8.51 -5.96 4.27
C VAL A 147 9.60 -6.88 4.78
N HIS A 148 10.10 -6.63 5.97
CA HIS A 148 11.12 -7.47 6.61
C HIS A 148 10.85 -7.61 8.11
N ALA A 149 11.40 -8.64 8.74
CA ALA A 149 11.22 -8.90 10.16
C ALA A 149 12.44 -8.45 10.96
N VAL A 150 12.22 -7.69 12.02
CA VAL A 150 13.25 -7.31 13.01
C VAL A 150 12.76 -7.76 14.38
N SER A 151 13.48 -8.69 15.00
CA SER A 151 13.12 -9.24 16.33
C SER A 151 11.68 -9.75 16.43
N GLY A 152 11.15 -10.34 15.34
CA GLY A 152 9.79 -10.90 15.29
C GLY A 152 8.68 -9.90 14.93
N GLU A 153 8.99 -8.62 14.73
CA GLU A 153 8.03 -7.61 14.27
C GLU A 153 8.28 -7.29 12.79
N PHE A 154 7.22 -7.25 11.99
CA PHE A 154 7.30 -6.87 10.57
C PHE A 154 7.33 -5.36 10.42
N ARG A 155 8.23 -4.89 9.54
CA ARG A 155 8.56 -3.48 9.40
C ARG A 155 8.76 -3.08 7.94
N ILE A 156 8.67 -1.78 7.71
CA ILE A 156 9.13 -1.12 6.49
C ILE A 156 10.06 0.02 6.86
N ASP A 157 11.02 0.28 6.00
CA ASP A 157 11.94 1.41 6.12
C ASP A 157 11.64 2.43 5.05
N VAL A 158 11.53 3.70 5.46
CA VAL A 158 11.44 4.84 4.55
C VAL A 158 12.75 5.61 4.65
N ALA A 159 13.43 5.75 3.53
CA ALA A 159 14.79 6.27 3.47
C ALA A 159 14.97 7.40 2.45
N ILE A 160 15.87 8.33 2.75
CA ILE A 160 16.25 9.44 1.88
C ILE A 160 17.78 9.52 1.73
N ALA A 161 18.24 10.03 0.58
CA ALA A 161 19.64 10.38 0.40
C ALA A 161 19.97 11.65 1.17
N VAL A 162 21.10 11.63 1.86
CA VAL A 162 21.65 12.78 2.57
C VAL A 162 23.15 12.85 2.30
N HIS A 163 23.71 14.05 2.40
CA HIS A 163 25.16 14.24 2.29
C HIS A 163 25.75 14.38 3.68
N GLY A 164 26.85 13.68 3.92
CA GLY A 164 27.68 13.85 5.10
C GLY A 164 28.40 15.20 5.12
N PRO A 165 29.12 15.52 6.21
CA PRO A 165 29.80 16.79 6.39
C PRO A 165 30.91 17.03 5.35
N GLU A 166 31.51 15.97 4.80
CA GLU A 166 32.54 16.05 3.75
C GLU A 166 31.97 15.78 2.34
N GLY A 167 30.64 15.69 2.21
CA GLY A 167 29.96 15.40 0.95
C GLY A 167 29.79 13.90 0.65
N GLU A 168 29.98 13.04 1.64
CA GLU A 168 29.77 11.60 1.52
C GLU A 168 28.30 11.28 1.26
N ASN A 169 28.01 10.27 0.45
CA ASN A 169 26.63 9.84 0.24
C ASN A 169 26.19 8.92 1.37
N TRP A 170 25.22 9.36 2.15
CA TRP A 170 24.60 8.58 3.22
C TRP A 170 23.12 8.36 2.95
N LEU A 171 22.55 7.39 3.65
CA LEU A 171 21.15 7.08 3.65
C LEU A 171 20.60 7.25 5.06
N PHE A 172 19.61 8.12 5.20
CA PHE A 172 18.89 8.33 6.45
C PHE A 172 17.54 7.64 6.35
N LEU A 173 17.26 6.69 7.26
CA LEU A 173 16.02 5.93 7.25
C LEU A 173 15.30 5.97 8.58
N ILE A 174 13.98 5.87 8.51
CA ILE A 174 13.10 5.57 9.63
C ILE A 174 12.41 4.24 9.37
N SER A 175 12.50 3.34 10.34
CA SER A 175 11.83 2.05 10.34
C SER A 175 10.58 2.14 11.19
N VAL A 176 9.44 1.70 10.65
CA VAL A 176 8.15 1.64 11.36
C VAL A 176 7.55 0.24 11.32
N PRO A 177 6.81 -0.20 12.35
CA PRO A 177 6.04 -1.43 12.27
C PRO A 177 5.02 -1.35 11.13
N THR A 178 4.71 -2.47 10.49
CA THR A 178 3.64 -2.52 9.49
C THR A 178 2.26 -2.15 10.06
N ALA A 179 2.06 -2.37 11.36
CA ALA A 179 0.88 -1.92 12.10
C ALA A 179 0.70 -0.39 12.06
N HIS A 180 1.78 0.38 11.95
CA HIS A 180 1.70 1.84 11.81
C HIS A 180 0.93 2.24 10.53
N ILE A 181 1.25 1.61 9.40
CA ILE A 181 0.56 1.84 8.13
C ILE A 181 -0.89 1.36 8.19
N ARG A 182 -1.14 0.25 8.90
CA ARG A 182 -2.50 -0.21 9.18
C ARG A 182 -3.31 0.89 9.85
N ASP A 183 -2.83 1.41 10.97
CA ASP A 183 -3.58 2.30 11.83
C ASP A 183 -3.88 3.64 11.15
N ILE A 184 -3.00 4.08 10.26
CA ILE A 184 -3.21 5.28 9.42
C ILE A 184 -4.24 5.03 8.32
N MET A 185 -4.29 3.82 7.77
CA MET A 185 -5.27 3.45 6.74
C MET A 185 -6.67 3.25 7.33
N MET A 186 -6.77 2.70 8.56
CA MET A 186 -8.04 2.28 9.17
C MET A 186 -9.18 3.34 9.10
N PRO A 187 -8.96 4.63 9.39
CA PRO A 187 -10.03 5.65 9.33
C PRO A 187 -10.62 5.84 7.93
N ALA A 188 -9.88 5.47 6.88
CA ALA A 188 -10.30 5.64 5.49
C ALA A 188 -10.86 4.35 4.87
N VAL A 189 -10.83 3.22 5.59
CA VAL A 189 -11.38 1.94 5.10
C VAL A 189 -12.92 2.01 5.12
N PRO A 190 -13.60 1.82 3.97
CA PRO A 190 -15.06 1.78 3.94
C PRO A 190 -15.62 0.55 4.67
N GLU A 191 -16.84 0.68 5.20
CA GLU A 191 -17.51 -0.42 5.89
C GLU A 191 -17.74 -1.62 4.96
N GLY A 192 -17.44 -2.83 5.44
CA GLY A 192 -17.57 -4.07 4.68
C GLY A 192 -16.44 -4.34 3.67
N TRP A 193 -15.50 -3.42 3.50
CA TRP A 193 -14.35 -3.61 2.61
C TRP A 193 -13.15 -4.22 3.33
N THR A 194 -12.38 -5.00 2.58
CA THR A 194 -11.05 -5.43 3.00
C THR A 194 -10.02 -4.82 2.08
N ILE A 195 -9.14 -4.01 2.66
CA ILE A 195 -8.04 -3.34 1.98
C ILE A 195 -6.73 -3.95 2.44
N GLY A 196 -5.86 -4.28 1.48
CA GLY A 196 -4.49 -4.72 1.69
C GLY A 196 -3.51 -3.83 0.93
N VAL A 197 -2.35 -3.61 1.53
CA VAL A 197 -1.20 -2.93 0.91
C VAL A 197 -0.09 -3.97 0.77
N GLY A 198 0.39 -4.16 -0.45
CA GLY A 198 1.49 -5.07 -0.75
C GLY A 198 2.78 -4.32 -1.08
N ASP A 199 3.92 -4.95 -0.83
CA ASP A 199 5.20 -4.49 -1.35
C ASP A 199 5.40 -4.91 -2.81
N ARG A 200 6.54 -4.54 -3.40
CA ARG A 200 6.86 -4.83 -4.81
C ARG A 200 6.91 -6.32 -5.14
N GLN A 201 7.12 -7.18 -4.14
CA GLN A 201 7.17 -8.64 -4.32
C GLN A 201 5.80 -9.29 -4.14
N GLY A 202 4.76 -8.51 -3.85
CA GLY A 202 3.42 -9.03 -3.56
C GLY A 202 3.26 -9.52 -2.12
N THR A 203 4.18 -9.18 -1.22
CA THR A 203 4.05 -9.51 0.20
C THR A 203 3.20 -8.46 0.89
N TYR A 204 2.24 -8.86 1.72
CA TYR A 204 1.42 -7.90 2.48
C TYR A 204 2.29 -7.08 3.45
N VAL A 205 2.33 -5.77 3.21
CA VAL A 205 2.75 -4.78 4.19
C VAL A 205 1.69 -4.72 5.28
N THR A 206 0.43 -4.46 4.92
CA THR A 206 -0.65 -4.41 5.89
C THR A 206 -1.96 -4.85 5.27
N ARG A 207 -2.91 -5.25 6.13
CA ARG A 207 -4.28 -5.53 5.78
C ARG A 207 -5.18 -4.99 6.88
N SER A 208 -6.27 -4.34 6.48
CA SER A 208 -7.30 -3.81 7.39
C SER A 208 -7.83 -4.87 8.37
N THR A 209 -8.10 -6.08 7.85
CA THR A 209 -8.54 -7.27 8.60
C THR A 209 -7.44 -8.30 8.70
N LEU A 210 -7.32 -8.98 9.85
CA LEU A 210 -6.33 -10.05 10.09
C LEU A 210 -4.88 -9.58 9.83
N HIS A 211 -4.56 -8.34 10.23
CA HIS A 211 -3.24 -7.74 10.01
C HIS A 211 -2.12 -8.65 10.52
N ASP A 212 -2.19 -9.04 11.79
CA ASP A 212 -1.14 -9.84 12.47
C ASP A 212 -0.93 -11.20 11.80
N GLU A 213 -1.98 -11.76 11.18
CA GLU A 213 -1.89 -13.03 10.47
C GLU A 213 -1.38 -12.89 9.05
N MET A 214 -1.52 -11.72 8.42
CA MET A 214 -1.26 -11.54 6.99
C MET A 214 0.01 -10.75 6.69
N THR A 215 0.43 -9.85 7.58
CA THR A 215 1.67 -9.08 7.41
C THR A 215 2.86 -10.01 7.17
N GLY A 216 3.67 -9.70 6.16
CA GLY A 216 4.83 -10.51 5.77
C GLY A 216 4.51 -11.79 4.99
N LYS A 217 3.24 -12.09 4.67
CA LYS A 217 2.85 -13.23 3.82
C LYS A 217 2.61 -12.81 2.36
N PRO A 218 2.81 -13.71 1.39
CA PRO A 218 2.41 -13.50 0.00
C PRO A 218 0.90 -13.24 -0.14
N GLY A 219 0.55 -12.34 -1.06
CA GLY A 219 -0.83 -11.93 -1.36
C GLY A 219 -1.54 -12.70 -2.44
#